data_AF-A0A433CF67-F1
#
_entry.id   AF-A0A433CF67-F1
#
_cell.length_a   1.000
_cell.length_b   1.000
_cell.length_c   1.000
_cell.angle_alpha   90.00
_cell.angle_beta   90.00
_cell.angle_gamma   90.00
#
_symmetry.space_group_name_H-M   'P 1'
#
loop_
_entity.id
_entity.type
_entity.pdbx_description
1 polymer ?
#
loop_
_entity_poly.entity_id
_entity_poly.type
_entity_poly.pdbx_seq_one_letter_code
_entity_poly.pdbx_strand_id
1 'polypeptide(L)'
;MDFLIIPAQLNRLNTLKDGTISIVFETQELSPNDIGQLYALRMKLCYVAIKPETFSAKEKEIVGELEAEIQPNGKTPGQRLRNVLYRLWEQNSEGYADFNLFYINRMDKLINQIKDKLQ
;
A
#
# COMPACT_ATOMS: atom_id res chain seq x y z
N MET A 1 8.55 -11.81 1.56
CA MET A 1 7.69 -12.86 0.97
C MET A 1 7.66 -12.58 -0.52
N ASP A 2 7.77 -13.61 -1.35
CA ASP A 2 7.97 -13.43 -2.80
C ASP A 2 6.64 -13.16 -3.50
N PHE A 3 6.59 -12.11 -4.31
CA PHE A 3 5.44 -11.76 -5.14
C PHE A 3 5.33 -12.73 -6.30
N LEU A 4 4.21 -13.45 -6.39
CA LEU A 4 3.90 -14.30 -7.52
C LEU A 4 3.22 -13.47 -8.62
N ILE A 5 3.98 -13.15 -9.68
CA ILE A 5 3.45 -12.45 -10.85
C ILE A 5 3.30 -13.46 -11.98
N ILE A 6 2.05 -13.74 -12.32
CA ILE A 6 1.71 -14.70 -13.38
C ILE A 6 1.02 -13.97 -14.53
N PRO A 7 1.47 -14.19 -15.79
CA PRO A 7 0.72 -13.74 -16.95
C PRO A 7 -0.59 -14.52 -17.05
N ALA A 8 -1.71 -13.80 -17.03
CA ALA A 8 -3.04 -14.40 -17.08
C ALA A 8 -3.97 -13.61 -18.02
N GLN A 9 -4.86 -14.33 -18.71
CA GLN A 9 -5.91 -13.79 -19.55
C GLN A 9 -7.25 -13.91 -18.83
N LEU A 10 -8.06 -12.87 -18.93
CA LEU A 10 -9.42 -12.86 -18.41
C LEU A 10 -10.30 -13.71 -19.33
N ASN A 11 -10.65 -14.93 -18.94
CA ASN A 11 -11.51 -15.79 -19.74
C ASN A 11 -13.00 -15.55 -19.42
N ARG A 12 -13.36 -15.54 -18.13
CA ARG A 12 -14.77 -15.44 -17.72
C ARG A 12 -14.99 -14.38 -16.65
N LEU A 13 -16.03 -13.59 -16.86
CA LEU A 13 -16.60 -12.68 -15.88
C LEU A 13 -18.07 -13.06 -15.66
N ASN A 14 -18.45 -13.35 -14.43
CA ASN A 14 -19.82 -13.70 -14.07
C ASN A 14 -20.31 -12.86 -12.89
N THR A 15 -21.44 -12.18 -13.07
CA THR A 15 -22.10 -11.41 -12.01
C THR A 15 -22.99 -12.34 -11.17
N LEU A 16 -22.72 -12.43 -9.86
CA LEU A 16 -23.50 -13.19 -8.89
C LEU A 16 -24.69 -12.36 -8.39
N LYS A 17 -25.65 -13.04 -7.76
CA LYS A 17 -26.94 -12.45 -7.35
C LYS A 17 -26.81 -11.29 -6.36
N ASP A 18 -25.73 -11.28 -5.56
CA ASP A 18 -25.47 -10.27 -4.54
C ASP A 18 -24.62 -9.10 -5.07
N GLY A 19 -24.52 -8.95 -6.40
CA GLY A 19 -23.67 -7.94 -7.04
C GLY A 19 -22.16 -8.24 -6.98
N THR A 20 -21.78 -9.38 -6.40
CA THR A 20 -20.38 -9.86 -6.40
C THR A 20 -20.00 -10.40 -7.77
N ILE A 21 -18.76 -10.19 -8.21
CA ILE A 21 -18.28 -10.65 -9.51
C ILE A 21 -17.32 -11.81 -9.31
N SER A 22 -17.60 -12.93 -9.97
CA SER A 22 -16.69 -14.05 -10.09
C SER A 22 -15.86 -13.89 -11.37
N ILE A 23 -14.54 -13.90 -11.20
CA ILE A 23 -13.59 -13.71 -12.29
C ILE A 23 -12.74 -14.98 -12.41
N VAL A 24 -12.61 -15.52 -13.62
CA VAL A 24 -11.76 -16.67 -13.93
C VAL A 24 -10.65 -16.23 -14.88
N PHE A 25 -9.42 -16.42 -14.41
CA PHE A 25 -8.22 -16.19 -15.19
C PHE A 25 -7.65 -17.51 -15.70
N GLU A 26 -7.20 -17.49 -16.95
CA GLU A 26 -6.44 -18.58 -17.56
C GLU A 26 -5.00 -18.13 -17.73
N THR A 27 -4.04 -18.95 -17.32
CA THR A 27 -2.61 -18.62 -17.41
C THR A 27 -1.99 -19.37 -18.57
N GLN A 28 -0.81 -18.94 -19.00
CA GLN A 28 0.05 -19.79 -19.82
C GLN A 28 0.59 -20.96 -18.98
N GLU A 29 1.27 -21.92 -19.61
CA GLU A 29 1.93 -23.02 -18.90
C GLU A 29 2.85 -22.46 -17.81
N LEU A 30 2.57 -22.86 -16.57
CA LEU A 30 3.31 -22.41 -15.40
C LEU A 30 4.43 -23.39 -15.07
N SER A 31 5.52 -22.87 -14.51
CA SER A 31 6.57 -23.73 -13.99
C SER A 31 6.04 -24.54 -12.79
N PRO A 32 6.59 -25.74 -12.51
CA PRO A 32 6.20 -26.53 -11.34
C PRO A 32 6.33 -25.77 -10.01
N ASN A 33 7.25 -24.81 -9.94
CA ASN A 33 7.46 -23.96 -8.77
C ASN A 33 6.30 -22.97 -8.57
N ASP A 34 5.86 -22.31 -9.63
CA ASP A 34 4.76 -21.33 -9.59
C ASP A 34 3.42 -22.02 -9.27
N ILE A 35 3.23 -23.24 -9.80
CA ILE A 35 2.08 -24.08 -9.47
C ILE A 35 2.05 -24.39 -7.97
N GLY A 36 3.19 -24.79 -7.39
CA GLY A 36 3.32 -25.05 -5.95
C GLY A 36 2.96 -23.84 -5.09
N GLN A 37 3.41 -22.65 -5.48
CA GLN A 37 3.07 -21.40 -4.80
C GLN A 37 1.57 -21.07 -4.92
N LEU A 38 0.98 -21.25 -6.10
CA LEU A 38 -0.45 -21.02 -6.33
C LEU A 38 -1.33 -21.96 -5.51
N TYR A 39 -0.94 -23.24 -5.39
CA TYR A 39 -1.61 -24.19 -4.51
C TYR A 39 -1.48 -23.80 -3.03
N ALA A 40 -0.36 -23.22 -2.60
CA ALA A 40 -0.18 -22.75 -1.23
C ALA A 40 -1.03 -21.51 -0.87
N LEU A 41 -1.52 -20.79 -1.88
CA LEU A 41 -2.45 -19.64 -1.76
C LEU A 41 -3.92 -20.06 -1.80
N ARG A 42 -4.22 -21.34 -2.04
CA ARG A 42 -5.59 -21.85 -2.03
C ARG A 42 -6.27 -21.58 -0.68
N MET A 43 -7.49 -21.05 -0.71
CA MET A 43 -8.29 -20.65 0.47
C MET A 43 -7.72 -19.49 1.30
N LYS A 44 -6.70 -18.77 0.82
CA LYS A 44 -6.20 -17.55 1.47
C LYS A 44 -6.76 -16.30 0.79
N LEU A 45 -7.01 -15.26 1.57
CA LEU A 45 -7.32 -13.93 1.05
C LEU A 45 -6.08 -13.37 0.37
N CYS A 46 -6.19 -13.06 -0.92
CA CYS A 46 -5.11 -12.55 -1.75
C CYS A 46 -5.56 -11.26 -2.43
N TYR A 47 -4.62 -10.33 -2.66
CA TYR A 47 -4.83 -9.16 -3.50
C TYR A 47 -4.44 -9.50 -4.94
N VAL A 48 -5.22 -9.01 -5.90
CA VAL A 48 -4.98 -9.26 -7.34
C VAL A 48 -4.81 -7.92 -8.03
N ALA A 49 -3.65 -7.71 -8.66
CA ALA A 49 -3.39 -6.56 -9.52
C ALA A 49 -3.59 -6.96 -10.98
N ILE A 50 -4.43 -6.23 -11.73
CA ILE A 50 -4.75 -6.53 -13.13
C ILE A 50 -4.29 -5.35 -13.98
N LYS A 51 -3.40 -5.61 -14.94
CA LYS A 51 -2.96 -4.63 -15.93
C LYS A 51 -2.89 -5.33 -17.30
N PRO A 52 -3.37 -4.69 -18.39
CA PRO A 52 -3.26 -5.27 -19.73
C PRO A 52 -1.82 -5.33 -20.26
N GLU A 53 -0.89 -4.63 -19.61
CA GLU A 53 0.54 -4.57 -19.95
C GLU A 53 1.40 -5.22 -18.85
N THR A 54 2.65 -5.52 -19.16
CA THR A 54 3.61 -6.02 -18.18
C THR A 54 3.88 -4.98 -17.08
N PHE A 55 3.88 -5.43 -15.83
CA PHE A 55 4.21 -4.58 -14.69
C PHE A 55 5.66 -4.09 -14.80
N SER A 56 5.85 -2.77 -14.80
CA SER A 56 7.17 -2.14 -14.72
C SER A 56 7.77 -2.36 -13.32
N ALA A 57 9.11 -2.23 -13.20
CA ALA A 57 9.81 -2.46 -11.93
C ALA A 57 9.26 -1.60 -10.77
N LYS A 58 8.86 -0.35 -11.06
CA LYS A 58 8.23 0.56 -10.08
C LYS A 58 6.84 0.10 -9.63
N GLU A 59 6.07 -0.54 -10.49
CA GLU A 59 4.73 -1.02 -10.15
C GLU A 59 4.79 -2.30 -9.28
N LYS A 60 5.85 -3.09 -9.44
CA LYS A 60 6.13 -4.24 -8.55
C LYS A 60 6.47 -3.79 -7.13
N GLU A 61 7.18 -2.67 -6.98
CA GLU A 61 7.45 -2.06 -5.67
C GLU A 61 6.16 -1.58 -5.00
N ILE A 62 5.26 -0.93 -5.74
CA ILE A 62 3.95 -0.47 -5.21
C ILE A 62 3.09 -1.64 -4.73
N VAL A 63 3.05 -2.75 -5.46
CA VAL A 63 2.32 -3.96 -5.03
C VAL A 63 2.96 -4.57 -3.78
N GLY A 64 4.27 -4.44 -3.60
CA GLY A 64 4.94 -4.86 -2.37
C GLY A 64 4.78 -3.92 -1.19
N GLU A 65 4.62 -2.63 -1.42
CA GLU A 65 4.26 -1.67 -0.38
C GLU A 65 2.83 -1.91 0.13
N LEU A 66 1.92 -2.38 -0.72
CA LEU A 66 0.55 -2.75 -0.31
C LEU A 66 0.53 -3.88 0.75
N GLU A 67 1.52 -4.79 0.76
CA GLU A 67 1.66 -5.79 1.84
C GLU A 67 2.10 -5.17 3.17
N ALA A 68 2.91 -4.11 3.13
CA ALA A 68 3.44 -3.46 4.33
C ALA A 68 2.46 -2.44 4.95
N GLU A 69 1.43 -2.03 4.22
CA GLU A 69 0.49 -0.98 4.62
C GLU A 69 -0.91 -1.47 5.04
N ILE A 70 -1.03 -2.68 5.60
CA ILE A 70 -2.14 -2.94 6.54
C ILE A 70 -1.81 -2.26 7.87
N GLN A 71 -1.68 -0.92 7.85
CA GLN A 71 -1.87 -0.15 9.05
C GLN A 71 -3.36 -0.21 9.38
N PRO A 72 -3.75 -0.52 10.64
CA PRO A 72 -5.14 -0.75 11.05
C PRO A 72 -6.14 0.34 10.64
N ASN A 73 -5.67 1.53 10.26
CA ASN A 73 -6.47 2.71 9.96
C ASN A 73 -6.26 3.30 8.54
N GLY A 74 -5.62 2.59 7.60
CA GLY A 74 -5.46 3.04 6.20
C GLY A 74 -4.70 4.37 6.03
N LYS A 75 -3.95 4.80 7.05
CA LYS A 75 -3.14 6.02 7.05
C LYS A 75 -1.73 5.69 7.48
N THR A 76 -0.74 6.16 6.73
CA THR A 76 0.69 5.96 7.04
C THR A 76 1.07 6.66 8.35
N PRO A 77 2.18 6.32 9.02
CA PRO A 77 2.55 6.95 10.28
C PRO A 77 2.84 8.44 10.06
N GLY A 78 3.40 8.81 8.91
CA GLY A 78 3.60 10.20 8.51
C GLY A 78 2.28 10.95 8.29
N GLN A 79 1.29 10.32 7.64
CA GLN A 79 -0.05 10.90 7.48
C GLN A 79 -0.76 11.07 8.83
N ARG A 80 -0.62 10.12 9.76
CA ARG A 80 -1.14 10.22 11.12
C ARG A 80 -0.49 11.36 11.89
N LEU A 81 0.84 11.48 11.83
CA LEU A 81 1.59 12.54 12.48
C LEU A 81 1.17 13.92 11.94
N ARG A 82 1.07 14.08 10.62
CA ARG A 82 0.60 15.33 10.00
C ARG A 82 -0.81 15.72 10.48
N ASN A 83 -1.73 14.76 10.56
CA ASN A 83 -3.09 15.02 11.05
C ASN A 83 -3.10 15.47 12.52
N VAL A 84 -2.26 14.89 13.37
CA VAL A 84 -2.16 15.30 14.78
C VAL A 84 -1.51 16.69 14.90
N LEU A 85 -0.48 16.97 14.10
CA LEU A 85 0.14 18.30 14.04
C LEU A 85 -0.86 19.37 13.59
N TYR A 86 -1.78 19.04 12.68
CA TYR A 86 -2.86 19.95 12.28
C TYR A 86 -3.79 20.28 13.44
N ARG A 87 -4.23 19.27 14.21
CA ARG A 87 -5.02 19.50 15.43
C ARG A 87 -4.27 20.32 16.48
N LEU A 88 -2.97 20.09 16.61
CA LEU A 88 -2.12 20.86 17.52
C LEU A 88 -2.04 22.32 17.08
N TRP A 89 -1.90 22.59 15.79
CA TRP A 89 -1.90 23.95 15.24
C TRP A 89 -3.24 24.68 15.46
N GLU A 90 -4.37 23.98 15.28
CA GLU A 90 -5.70 24.54 15.58
C GLU A 90 -5.85 24.98 17.04
N GLN A 91 -5.18 24.29 17.97
CA GLN A 91 -5.22 24.61 19.40
C GLN A 91 -4.14 25.60 19.82
N ASN A 92 -2.96 25.48 19.25
CA ASN A 92 -1.80 26.31 19.53
C ASN A 92 -0.92 26.41 18.28
N SER A 93 -1.13 27.50 17.54
CA SER A 93 -0.44 27.75 16.29
C SER A 93 1.00 28.22 16.47
N GLU A 94 1.47 28.48 17.69
CA GLU A 94 2.78 29.09 17.99
C GLU A 94 3.05 30.39 17.19
N GLY A 95 1.99 31.11 16.80
CA GLY A 95 2.08 32.34 16.00
C GLY A 95 2.16 32.13 14.48
N TYR A 96 2.08 30.89 14.00
CA TYR A 96 2.03 30.60 12.57
C TYR A 96 0.60 30.68 12.03
N ALA A 97 0.36 31.60 11.10
CA ALA A 97 -0.95 31.75 10.44
C ALA A 97 -1.23 30.66 9.39
N ASP A 98 -0.20 29.99 8.88
CA ASP A 98 -0.30 28.92 7.90
C ASP A 98 0.17 27.58 8.50
N PHE A 99 -0.63 26.54 8.28
CA PHE A 99 -0.33 25.20 8.80
C PHE A 99 0.93 24.59 8.18
N ASN A 100 1.22 24.84 6.89
CA ASN A 100 2.41 24.26 6.27
C ASN A 100 3.69 24.85 6.90
N LEU A 101 3.70 26.16 7.20
CA LEU A 101 4.81 26.80 7.91
C LEU A 101 4.98 26.22 9.32
N PHE A 102 3.88 26.04 10.07
CA PHE A 102 3.90 25.37 11.37
C PHE A 102 4.43 23.93 11.28
N TYR A 103 3.95 23.17 10.29
CA TYR A 103 4.33 21.78 10.06
C TYR A 103 5.82 21.65 9.75
N ILE A 104 6.35 22.47 8.85
CA ILE A 104 7.78 22.47 8.51
C ILE A 104 8.62 22.77 9.76
N ASN A 105 8.28 23.81 10.52
CA ASN A 105 9.01 24.16 11.74
C ASN A 105 9.00 23.03 12.78
N ARG A 106 7.85 22.37 12.97
CA ARG A 106 7.71 21.23 13.90
C ARG A 106 8.52 20.01 13.43
N MET A 107 8.51 19.72 12.13
CA MET A 107 9.28 18.64 11.56
C MET A 107 10.79 18.87 11.71
N ASP A 108 11.27 20.09 11.45
CA ASP A 108 12.69 20.44 11.63
C ASP A 108 13.13 20.31 13.09
N LYS A 109 12.30 20.78 14.04
CA LYS A 109 12.55 20.58 15.48
C LYS A 109 12.64 19.09 15.83
N LEU A 110 11.72 18.26 15.35
CA LEU A 110 11.72 16.82 15.60
C LEU A 110 12.96 16.15 15.01
N ILE A 111 13.33 16.50 13.78
CA ILE A 111 14.52 15.98 13.09
C ILE A 111 15.77 16.34 13.88
N ASN A 112 15.90 17.58 14.33
CA ASN A 112 17.06 18.02 15.11
C ASN A 112 17.13 17.28 16.46
N GLN A 113 16.02 17.11 17.16
CA GLN A 113 15.97 16.31 18.40
C GLN A 113 16.41 14.86 18.20
N ILE A 114 16.11 14.26 17.04
CA ILE A 114 16.55 12.90 16.72
C ILE A 114 18.04 12.90 16.36
N LYS A 115 18.50 13.88 15.57
CA LYS A 115 19.93 14.05 15.23
C LYS A 115 20.79 14.22 16.47
N ASP A 116 20.34 15.00 17.45
CA ASP A 116 21.05 15.23 18.71
C ASP A 116 21.22 13.93 19.53
N LYS A 117 20.39 12.92 19.31
CA LYS A 117 20.50 11.60 19.95
C LYS A 117 21.39 10.60 19.18
N LEU A 118 21.78 10.94 17.96
CA LEU A 118 22.69 10.13 17.13
C LEU A 118 24.16 10.54 17.34
N GLN A 119 24.39 11.64 18.07
CA GLN A 119 25.70 12.07 18.57
C GLN A 119 25.94 11.51 19.98
#